data_AF-A0A1G1W0H4-F1
#
_entry.id   AF-A0A1G1W0H4-F1
#
_cell.length_a   1.000
_cell.length_b   1.000
_cell.length_c   1.000
_cell.angle_alpha   90.00
_cell.angle_beta   90.00
_cell.angle_gamma   90.00
#
_symmetry.space_group_name_H-M   'P 1'
#
loop_
_entity.id
_entity.type
_entity.pdbx_description
1 polymer ?
#
loop_
_entity_poly.entity_id
_entity_poly.type
_entity_poly.pdbx_seq_one_letter_code
_entity_poly.pdbx_strand_id
1 'polypeptide(L)'
;MLDPLLSAKLTYILGITNLIGLGLVFFSCRCFVGYRFVEAMMRRPWYRVFYNKHCIWWYVFFVSVFFHSIIAILTYGFPLL
;
A
#
# COMPACT_ATOMS: atom_id res chain seq x y z
N MET A 1 10.65 16.73 -19.27
CA MET A 1 9.25 16.34 -19.03
C MET A 1 9.16 14.84 -19.22
N LEU A 2 8.53 14.10 -18.29
CA LEU A 2 8.25 12.69 -18.52
C LEU A 2 7.26 12.54 -19.69
N ASP A 3 7.43 11.50 -20.50
CA ASP A 3 6.46 11.13 -21.52
C ASP A 3 5.06 10.94 -20.87
N PRO A 4 3.99 11.58 -21.39
CA PRO A 4 2.64 11.42 -20.87
C PRO A 4 2.19 9.96 -20.76
N LEU A 5 2.56 9.13 -21.75
CA LEU A 5 2.20 7.71 -21.73
C LEU A 5 2.92 6.95 -20.62
N LEU A 6 4.21 7.24 -20.41
CA LEU A 6 4.98 6.66 -19.32
C LEU A 6 4.43 7.08 -17.95
N SER A 7 4.09 8.36 -17.80
CA SER A 7 3.56 8.90 -16.53
C SER A 7 2.20 8.29 -16.17
N ALA A 8 1.33 8.08 -17.16
CA ALA A 8 0.05 7.39 -16.96
C ALA A 8 0.25 5.93 -16.52
N LYS A 9 1.17 5.19 -17.17
CA LYS A 9 1.50 3.81 -16.78
C LYS A 9 2.06 3.73 -15.36
N LEU A 10 2.98 4.63 -15.00
CA LEU A 10 3.54 4.70 -13.65
C LEU A 10 2.46 5.01 -12.61
N THR A 11 1.57 5.96 -12.89
CA THR A 11 0.46 6.29 -12.00
C THR A 11 -0.43 5.08 -11.75
N TYR A 12 -0.80 4.34 -12.81
CA TYR A 12 -1.60 3.12 -12.70
C TYR A 12 -0.91 2.05 -11.86
N ILE A 13 0.37 1.76 -12.14
CA ILE A 13 1.14 0.75 -11.39
C ILE A 13 1.26 1.12 -9.91
N LEU A 14 1.54 2.38 -9.60
CA LEU A 14 1.60 2.86 -8.22
C LEU A 14 0.22 2.80 -7.54
N GLY A 15 -0.87 3.05 -8.28
CA GLY A 15 -2.23 2.88 -7.78
C GLY A 15 -2.53 1.44 -7.37
N ILE A 16 -2.19 0.47 -8.22
CA ILE A 16 -2.31 -0.96 -7.89
C ILE A 16 -1.42 -1.33 -6.69
N THR A 17 -0.19 -0.81 -6.65
CA THR A 17 0.74 -1.01 -5.53
C THR A 17 0.15 -0.48 -4.22
N ASN A 18 -0.54 0.66 -4.26
CA ASN A 18 -1.24 1.22 -3.10
C ASN A 18 -2.38 0.32 -2.63
N LEU A 19 -3.20 -0.24 -3.54
CA LEU A 19 -4.27 -1.17 -3.17
C LEU A 19 -3.72 -2.43 -2.50
N ILE A 20 -2.65 -3.00 -3.04
CA ILE A 20 -1.94 -4.14 -2.44
C ILE A 20 -1.37 -3.75 -1.07
N GLY A 21 -0.67 -2.61 -1.00
CA GLY A 21 -0.07 -2.09 0.23
C GLY A 21 -1.10 -1.86 1.34
N LEU A 22 -2.25 -1.30 1.00
CA LEU A 22 -3.38 -1.13 1.92
C LEU A 22 -3.87 -2.48 2.43
N GLY A 23 -4.00 -3.49 1.56
CA GLY A 23 -4.32 -4.86 1.95
C GLY A 23 -3.30 -5.44 2.92
N LEU A 24 -2.00 -5.28 2.65
CA LEU A 24 -0.93 -5.78 3.52
C LEU A 24 -0.97 -5.10 4.91
N VAL A 25 -1.17 -3.78 4.95
CA VAL A 25 -1.32 -3.02 6.20
C VAL A 25 -2.56 -3.48 6.97
N PHE A 26 -3.69 -3.65 6.28
CA PHE A 26 -4.94 -4.09 6.87
C PHE A 26 -4.83 -5.51 7.47
N PHE A 27 -4.33 -6.48 6.72
CA PHE A 27 -4.23 -7.87 7.19
C PHE A 27 -3.12 -8.10 8.22
N SER A 28 -2.19 -7.15 8.38
CA SER A 28 -1.19 -7.15 9.46
C SER A 28 -1.59 -6.23 10.63
N CYS A 29 -2.79 -5.64 10.61
CA CYS A 29 -3.21 -4.65 11.58
C CYS A 29 -3.35 -5.25 12.99
N ARG A 30 -2.76 -4.55 13.97
CA ARG A 30 -2.80 -4.94 15.37
C ARG A 30 -4.18 -4.77 16.02
N CYS A 31 -5.06 -3.98 15.42
CA CYS A 31 -6.44 -3.82 15.87
C CYS A 31 -7.25 -5.13 15.73
N PHE A 32 -6.78 -6.09 14.93
CA PHE A 32 -7.45 -7.38 14.76
C PHE A 32 -6.93 -8.48 15.71
N VAL A 33 -6.05 -8.15 16.66
CA VAL A 33 -5.68 -9.07 17.73
C VAL A 33 -6.93 -9.39 18.56
N GLY A 34 -7.19 -10.68 18.80
CA GLY A 34 -8.38 -11.17 19.51
C GLY A 34 -9.53 -11.62 18.60
N TYR A 35 -9.44 -11.36 17.28
CA TYR A 35 -10.36 -11.98 16.33
C TYR A 35 -9.95 -13.42 16.05
N ARG A 36 -10.91 -14.37 16.14
CA ARG A 36 -10.68 -15.82 15.99
C ARG A 36 -9.90 -16.19 14.72
N PHE A 37 -10.15 -15.49 13.61
CA PHE A 37 -9.44 -15.71 12.35
C PHE A 37 -7.95 -15.34 12.45
N VAL A 38 -7.64 -14.18 13.02
CA VAL A 38 -6.26 -13.72 13.19
C VAL A 38 -5.51 -14.61 14.16
N GLU A 39 -6.14 -15.04 15.25
CA GLU A 39 -5.54 -16.02 16.17
C GLU A 39 -5.20 -17.35 15.50
N ALA A 40 -6.09 -17.86 14.66
CA ALA A 40 -5.84 -19.08 13.89
C ALA A 40 -4.68 -18.90 12.90
N MET A 41 -4.62 -17.75 12.23
CA MET A 41 -3.53 -17.40 11.31
C MET A 41 -2.19 -17.22 12.04
N MET A 42 -2.18 -16.63 13.24
CA MET A 42 -0.98 -16.43 14.08
C MET A 42 -0.31 -17.73 14.56
N ARG A 43 -0.99 -18.88 14.43
CA ARG A 43 -0.38 -20.21 14.64
C ARG A 43 0.53 -20.61 13.50
N ARG A 44 0.39 -20.02 12.31
CA ARG A 44 1.23 -20.31 11.14
C ARG A 44 2.49 -19.44 11.17
N PRO A 45 3.70 -20.01 11.02
CA PRO A 45 4.94 -19.26 11.15
C PRO A 45 5.08 -18.15 10.10
N TRP A 46 4.64 -18.38 8.86
CA TRP A 46 4.69 -17.38 7.79
C TRP A 46 3.84 -16.14 8.11
N TYR A 47 2.66 -16.32 8.69
CA TYR A 47 1.77 -15.21 9.02
C TYR A 47 2.34 -14.40 10.18
N ARG A 48 2.97 -15.05 11.16
CA ARG A 48 3.65 -14.37 12.27
C ARG A 48 4.76 -13.44 11.76
N VAL A 49 5.56 -13.89 10.79
CA VAL A 49 6.60 -13.06 10.15
C VAL A 49 5.97 -11.90 9.39
N PHE A 50 4.92 -12.16 8.60
CA PHE A 50 4.18 -11.13 7.87
C PHE A 50 3.58 -10.06 8.81
N TYR A 51 2.95 -10.50 9.89
CA TYR A 51 2.30 -9.67 10.90
C TYR A 51 3.32 -8.78 11.65
N ASN A 52 4.49 -9.31 12.00
CA ASN A 52 5.55 -8.55 12.65
C ASN A 52 6.14 -7.44 11.77
N LYS A 53 5.98 -7.53 10.44
CA LYS A 53 6.43 -6.50 9.49
C LYS A 53 5.42 -5.35 9.29
N HIS A 54 4.36 -5.26 10.11
CA HIS A 54 3.32 -4.23 10.00
C HIS A 54 3.85 -2.81 9.78
N CYS A 55 4.82 -2.36 10.58
CA CYS A 55 5.40 -1.02 10.44
C CYS A 55 6.18 -0.85 9.12
N ILE A 56 6.80 -1.91 8.62
CA ILE A 56 7.50 -1.89 7.32
C ILE A 56 6.49 -1.74 6.18
N TRP A 57 5.35 -2.44 6.25
CA TRP A 57 4.27 -2.28 5.27
C TRP A 57 3.74 -0.85 5.23
N TRP A 58 3.64 -0.17 6.37
CA TRP A 58 3.30 1.25 6.43
C TRP A 58 4.30 2.14 5.71
N TYR A 59 5.61 1.94 5.93
CA TYR A 59 6.62 2.73 5.21
C TYR A 59 6.56 2.52 3.71
N VAL A 60 6.44 1.26 3.25
CA VAL A 60 6.30 0.95 1.81
C VAL A 60 5.04 1.58 1.23
N PHE A 61 3.92 1.48 1.94
CA PHE A 61 2.64 2.06 1.52
C PHE A 61 2.71 3.59 1.41
N PHE A 62 3.23 4.28 2.43
CA PHE A 62 3.35 5.75 2.39
C PHE A 62 4.28 6.24 1.30
N VAL A 63 5.42 5.58 1.09
CA VAL A 63 6.34 5.93 -0.01
C VAL A 63 5.64 5.77 -1.36
N SER A 64 4.90 4.68 -1.56
CA SER A 64 4.12 4.45 -2.78
C SER A 64 3.01 5.49 -2.99
N VAL A 65 2.25 5.82 -1.94
CA VAL A 65 1.20 6.85 -1.99
C VAL A 65 1.79 8.23 -2.31
N PHE A 66 2.93 8.57 -1.72
CA PHE A 66 3.63 9.83 -1.97
C PHE A 66 4.00 9.97 -3.45
N PHE A 67 4.70 8.99 -4.01
CA PHE A 67 5.07 9.02 -5.43
C PHE A 67 3.86 8.95 -6.36
N HIS A 68 2.86 8.13 -6.02
CA HIS A 68 1.61 8.06 -6.78
C HIS A 68 0.95 9.44 -6.88
N SER A 69 0.84 10.14 -5.75
CA SER A 69 0.19 11.45 -5.66
C SER A 69 0.95 12.51 -6.46
N ILE A 70 2.28 12.54 -6.34
CA ILE A 70 3.12 13.48 -7.11
C ILE A 70 2.96 13.26 -8.61
N ILE A 71 3.10 12.01 -9.08
CA ILE A 71 3.03 11.71 -10.51
C ILE A 71 1.60 11.97 -11.03
N ALA A 72 0.57 11.62 -10.25
CA ALA A 72 -0.81 11.89 -10.62
C ALA A 72 -1.07 13.41 -10.79
N ILE A 73 -0.62 14.24 -9.84
CA ILE A 73 -0.76 15.70 -9.92
C ILE A 73 -0.01 16.26 -11.12
N LEU A 74 1.23 15.81 -11.37
CA LEU A 74 2.03 16.29 -12.50
C LEU A 74 1.47 15.86 -13.86
N THR A 75 0.74 14.73 -13.92
CA THR A 75 0.23 14.16 -15.17
C THR A 75 -1.20 14.63 -15.48
N TYR A 76 -2.06 14.67 -14.47
CA TYR A 76 -3.50 14.92 -14.63
C TYR A 76 -3.94 16.27 -14.05
N GLY A 77 -3.03 17.01 -13.39
CA GLY A 77 -3.35 18.24 -12.68
C GLY A 77 -4.00 17.97 -11.32
N PHE A 78 -4.37 19.06 -10.65
CA PHE A 78 -5.15 18.99 -9.42
C PHE A 78 -6.60 19.33 -9.76
N PRO A 79 -7.57 18.41 -9.61
CA PRO A 79 -8.93 18.61 -10.14
C PRO A 79 -9.73 19.73 -9.44
N LEU A 80 -9.25 20.25 -8.32
CA LEU A 80 -9.91 21.31 -7.53
C LEU A 80 -9.28 22.70 -7.74
N LEU A 81 -8.22 22.80 -8.57
CA LEU A 81 -7.58 24.05 -8.99
C LEU A 81 -7.69 24.18 -10.50
#